data_AF-A0A951C0L6-F1
#
_entry.id   AF-A0A951C0L6-F1
#
_cell.length_a   1.000
_cell.length_b   1.000
_cell.length_c   1.000
_cell.angle_alpha   90.00
_cell.angle_beta   90.00
_cell.angle_gamma   90.00
#
_symmetry.space_group_name_H-M   'P 1'
#
loop_
_entity.id
_entity.type
_entity.pdbx_description
1 polymer ?
#
loop_
_entity_poly.entity_id
_entity_poly.type
_entity_poly.pdbx_seq_one_letter_code
_entity_poly.pdbx_strand_id
1 'polypeptide(L)'
;MKDSLRQQFRWAPHVSGAATVKPKDYEQDSQIEARNEYEAWQALRESEQPLRVGDLLEDEVGELRICKYVGFEPAQWVQPEPAAVSEGACRTTV
;
A
#
# COMPACT_ATOMS: atom_id res chain seq x y z
N MET A 1 3.60 -14.00 5.61
CA MET A 1 2.15 -13.72 5.77
C MET A 1 1.35 -14.95 6.19
N LYS A 2 0.38 -14.78 7.10
CA LYS A 2 -0.55 -15.82 7.60
C LYS A 2 -1.73 -16.02 6.64
N ASP A 3 -2.18 -17.26 6.45
CA ASP A 3 -3.18 -17.64 5.43
C ASP A 3 -4.53 -16.92 5.58
N SER A 4 -4.92 -16.62 6.82
CA SER A 4 -6.14 -15.87 7.14
C SER A 4 -6.16 -14.44 6.58
N LEU A 5 -4.99 -13.80 6.43
CA LEU A 5 -4.88 -12.45 5.85
C LEU A 5 -5.06 -12.48 4.32
N ARG A 6 -4.62 -13.56 3.66
CA ARG A 6 -4.79 -13.75 2.21
C ARG A 6 -6.26 -13.85 1.81
N GLN A 7 -7.08 -14.46 2.67
CA GLN A 7 -8.52 -14.59 2.44
C GLN A 7 -9.23 -13.22 2.50
N GLN A 8 -8.81 -12.31 3.38
CA GLN A 8 -9.46 -11.00 3.51
C GLN A 8 -9.34 -10.15 2.22
N PHE A 9 -8.21 -10.24 1.52
CA PHE A 9 -8.04 -9.57 0.21
C PHE A 9 -8.91 -10.18 -0.90
N ARG A 10 -9.35 -11.44 -0.74
CA ARG A 10 -10.10 -12.18 -1.77
C ARG A 10 -11.58 -11.77 -1.85
N TRP A 11 -12.10 -11.16 -0.79
CA TRP A 11 -13.52 -10.76 -0.68
C TRP A 11 -13.69 -9.25 -0.51
N ALA A 12 -12.61 -8.48 -0.57
CA ALA A 12 -12.71 -7.03 -0.56
C ALA A 12 -13.43 -6.59 -1.84
N PRO A 13 -14.53 -5.80 -1.74
CA PRO A 13 -15.19 -5.26 -2.91
C PRO A 13 -14.15 -4.53 -3.77
N HIS A 14 -14.30 -4.57 -5.09
CA HIS A 14 -13.48 -3.76 -6.00
C HIS A 14 -13.74 -2.29 -5.69
N VAL A 15 -13.02 -1.75 -4.72
CA VAL A 15 -13.12 -0.35 -4.35
C VAL A 15 -12.48 0.41 -5.50
N SER A 16 -13.26 1.24 -6.19
CA SER A 16 -12.69 2.26 -7.08
C SER A 16 -11.91 3.25 -6.21
N GLY A 17 -10.65 2.95 -5.92
CA GLY A 17 -9.80 3.72 -5.02
C GLY A 17 -8.54 2.95 -4.60
N ALA A 18 -7.54 3.66 -4.08
CA ALA A 18 -6.29 3.05 -3.63
C ALA A 18 -6.52 2.06 -2.48
N ALA A 19 -5.92 0.87 -2.56
CA ALA A 19 -6.00 -0.16 -1.54
C ALA A 19 -5.47 0.33 -0.20
N THR A 20 -6.24 0.15 0.86
CA THR A 20 -5.88 0.63 2.19
C THR A 20 -5.18 -0.46 2.99
N VAL A 21 -3.93 -0.23 3.39
CA VAL A 21 -3.04 -1.21 4.03
C VAL A 21 -2.54 -0.70 5.38
N LYS A 22 -2.29 -1.59 6.35
CA LYS A 22 -1.79 -1.18 7.68
C LYS A 22 -0.29 -1.43 7.77
N PRO A 23 0.53 -0.45 8.16
CA PRO A 23 1.99 -0.64 8.24
C PRO A 23 2.41 -1.87 9.06
N LYS A 24 1.73 -2.14 10.17
CA LYS A 24 1.99 -3.29 11.05
C LYS A 24 1.77 -4.67 10.43
N ASP A 25 1.06 -4.76 9.31
CA ASP A 25 0.77 -6.03 8.62
C ASP A 25 1.86 -6.38 7.59
N TYR A 26 2.86 -5.50 7.42
CA TYR A 26 3.94 -5.60 6.45
C TYR A 26 5.30 -5.47 7.13
N GLU A 27 6.29 -6.18 6.58
CA GLU A 27 7.69 -6.09 6.97
C GLU A 27 8.50 -5.69 5.74
N GLN A 28 9.50 -4.83 5.91
CA GLN A 28 10.41 -4.49 4.84
C GLN A 28 11.34 -5.68 4.58
N ASP A 29 11.37 -6.16 3.34
CA ASP A 29 12.12 -7.36 2.96
C ASP A 29 13.38 -7.00 2.16
N SER A 30 13.17 -6.47 0.95
CA SER A 30 14.25 -6.17 0.00
C SER A 30 14.07 -4.83 -0.70
N GLN A 31 15.16 -4.25 -1.16
CA GLN A 31 15.18 -3.07 -2.02
C GLN A 31 15.82 -3.43 -3.37
N ILE A 32 15.23 -2.97 -4.46
CA ILE A 32 15.74 -3.17 -5.81
C ILE A 32 15.68 -1.88 -6.62
N GLU A 33 16.62 -1.71 -7.55
CA GLU A 33 16.57 -0.62 -8.53
C GLU A 33 15.71 -1.04 -9.72
N ALA A 34 14.64 -0.29 -9.96
CA ALA A 34 13.75 -0.48 -11.11
C ALA A 34 13.13 0.86 -11.50
N ARG A 35 12.80 1.03 -12.78
CA ARG A 35 12.15 2.25 -13.29
C ARG A 35 10.67 2.30 -12.97
N ASN A 36 10.04 1.16 -12.70
CA ASN A 36 8.65 1.00 -12.32
C ASN A 36 8.37 -0.38 -11.71
N GLU A 37 7.17 -0.57 -11.20
CA GLU A 37 6.68 -1.79 -10.56
C GLU A 37 6.71 -3.04 -11.46
N TYR A 38 6.58 -2.90 -12.78
CA TYR A 38 6.62 -4.04 -13.69
C TYR A 38 8.04 -4.50 -13.97
N GLU A 39 9.01 -3.58 -14.06
CA GLU A 39 10.43 -3.94 -14.14
C GLU A 39 10.89 -4.59 -12.84
N ALA A 40 10.46 -4.04 -11.70
CA ALA A 40 10.69 -4.65 -10.38
C ALA A 40 10.15 -6.09 -10.32
N TRP A 41 8.93 -6.31 -10.79
CA TRP A 41 8.34 -7.64 -10.88
C TRP A 41 9.09 -8.59 -11.80
N GLN A 42 9.50 -8.13 -12.99
CA GLN A 42 10.25 -8.98 -13.92
C GLN A 42 11.59 -9.41 -13.33
N ALA A 43 12.31 -8.49 -12.67
CA ALA A 43 13.58 -8.78 -12.02
C ALA A 43 13.44 -9.78 -10.86
N LEU A 44 12.37 -9.66 -10.07
CA LEU A 44 12.16 -10.52 -8.90
C LEU A 44 11.50 -11.86 -9.23
N ARG A 45 10.79 -12.01 -10.34
CA ARG A 45 10.02 -13.22 -10.65
C ARG A 45 10.87 -14.49 -10.75
N GLU A 46 12.13 -14.36 -11.15
CA GLU A 46 13.09 -15.47 -11.26
C GLU A 46 14.07 -15.53 -10.08
N SER A 47 13.91 -14.65 -9.09
CA SER A 47 14.75 -14.62 -7.89
C SER A 47 14.23 -15.60 -6.83
N GLU A 48 14.99 -15.73 -5.74
CA GLU A 48 14.59 -16.52 -4.57
C GLU A 48 13.39 -15.90 -3.82
N GLN A 49 13.10 -14.62 -4.08
CA GLN A 49 12.05 -13.84 -3.41
C GLN A 49 11.17 -13.11 -4.44
N PRO A 50 10.33 -13.84 -5.19
CA PRO A 50 9.43 -13.23 -6.16
C PRO A 50 8.31 -12.46 -5.45
N LEU A 51 7.86 -11.35 -6.05
CA LEU A 51 6.66 -10.63 -5.61
C LEU A 51 5.43 -11.51 -5.73
N ARG A 52 4.67 -11.61 -4.64
CA ARG A 52 3.46 -12.40 -4.51
C ARG A 52 2.25 -11.49 -4.42
N VAL A 53 1.08 -12.07 -4.72
CA VAL A 53 -0.20 -11.37 -4.54
C VAL A 53 -0.35 -10.96 -3.07
N GLY A 54 -0.57 -9.67 -2.86
CA GLY A 54 -0.67 -9.03 -1.55
C GLY A 54 0.59 -8.29 -1.09
N ASP A 55 1.73 -8.50 -1.75
CA ASP A 55 2.97 -7.78 -1.43
C ASP A 55 2.88 -6.31 -1.89
N LEU A 56 3.61 -5.44 -1.18
CA LEU A 56 3.68 -4.01 -1.45
C LEU A 56 5.03 -3.64 -2.05
N LEU A 57 4.97 -2.72 -3.01
CA LEU A 57 6.12 -1.95 -3.48
C LEU A 57 5.93 -0.50 -3.03
N GLU A 58 7.00 0.08 -2.53
CA GLU A 58 7.12 1.51 -2.23
C GLU A 58 8.19 2.08 -3.15
N ASP A 59 7.89 3.19 -3.83
CA ASP A 59 8.88 3.90 -4.63
C ASP A 59 9.67 4.93 -3.82
N GLU A 60 10.63 5.61 -4.45
CA GLU A 60 11.48 6.60 -3.79
C GLU A 60 10.71 7.86 -3.31
N VAL A 61 9.50 8.08 -3.83
CA VAL A 61 8.61 9.20 -3.48
C VAL A 61 7.63 8.80 -2.37
N GLY A 62 7.58 7.51 -2.02
CA GLY A 62 6.68 6.93 -1.02
C GLY A 62 5.32 6.52 -1.58
N GLU A 63 5.16 6.43 -2.91
CA GLU A 63 3.94 5.87 -3.51
C GLU A 63 3.90 4.36 -3.34
N LEU A 64 2.76 3.85 -2.85
CA LEU A 64 2.58 2.42 -2.65
C LEU A 64 1.80 1.78 -3.81
N ARG A 65 2.26 0.61 -4.21
CA ARG A 65 1.59 -0.28 -5.18
C ARG A 65 1.42 -1.65 -4.57
N ILE A 66 0.20 -2.20 -4.58
CA ILE A 66 -0.07 -3.57 -4.14
C ILE A 66 -0.09 -4.51 -5.34
N CYS A 67 0.62 -5.64 -5.24
CA CYS A 67 0.64 -6.67 -6.26
C CYS A 67 -0.67 -7.49 -6.21
N LYS A 68 -1.41 -7.54 -7.32
CA LYS A 68 -2.63 -8.34 -7.49
C LYS A 68 -2.48 -9.33 -8.65
N TYR A 69 -3.47 -10.22 -8.79
CA TYR A 69 -3.49 -11.21 -9.89
C TYR A 69 -3.50 -10.59 -11.29
N VAL A 70 -4.09 -9.40 -11.45
CA VAL A 70 -4.26 -8.73 -12.75
C VAL A 70 -3.23 -7.62 -12.99
N GLY A 71 -2.32 -7.38 -12.05
CA GLY A 71 -1.33 -6.30 -12.12
C GLY A 71 -1.18 -5.57 -10.78
N PHE A 72 -0.68 -4.34 -10.84
CA PHE A 72 -0.49 -3.48 -9.68
C PHE A 72 -1.60 -2.45 -9.56
N GLU A 73 -1.99 -2.17 -8.31
CA GLU A 73 -2.93 -1.10 -8.01
C GLU A 73 -2.34 -0.13 -6.98
N PRO A 74 -2.72 1.15 -7.01
CA PRO A 74 -2.29 2.11 -6.01
C PRO A 74 -2.76 1.67 -4.63
N ALA A 75 -1.92 1.91 -3.62
CA ALA A 75 -2.20 1.64 -2.23
C ALA A 75 -1.85 2.85 -1.36
N GLN A 76 -2.36 2.86 -0.13
CA GLN A 76 -2.05 3.87 0.87
C GLN A 76 -2.05 3.26 2.26
N TRP A 77 -1.11 3.70 3.09
CA TRP A 77 -1.13 3.37 4.51
C TRP A 77 -2.41 3.91 5.15
N VAL A 78 -3.04 3.11 6.02
CA VAL A 78 -4.06 3.58 6.96
C VAL A 78 -3.39 4.64 7.84
N GLN A 79 -3.66 5.91 7.57
CA GLN A 79 -3.31 6.96 8.50
C GLN A 79 -4.34 6.97 9.64
N PRO A 80 -3.92 6.97 10.92
CA PRO A 80 -4.84 7.33 11.99
C PRO A 80 -5.32 8.76 11.73
N GLU A 81 -6.63 8.96 11.76
CA GLU A 81 -7.25 10.27 11.58
C GLU A 81 -6.60 11.25 12.57
N PRO A 82 -6.00 12.37 12.11
CA PRO A 82 -5.49 13.37 13.05
C PRO A 82 -6.69 13.85 13.87
N ALA A 83 -6.58 13.81 15.20
CA ALA A 83 -7.59 14.38 16.07
C ALA A 83 -7.89 15.79 15.58
N ALA A 84 -9.14 16.03 15.15
CA ALA A 84 -9.56 17.32 14.63
C ALA A 84 -9.21 18.39 15.68
N VAL A 85 -8.16 19.17 15.41
CA VAL A 85 -8.00 20.46 16.05
C VAL A 85 -9.11 21.32 15.47
N SER A 86 -10.25 21.34 16.17
CA SER A 86 -11.34 22.27 15.92
C SER A 86 -10.76 23.67 15.88
N GLU A 87 -10.62 24.22 14.68
CA GLU A 87 -10.15 25.57 14.46
C GLU A 87 -11.23 26.51 15.02
N GLY A 88 -10.96 27.06 16.22
CA GLY A 88 -11.81 28.01 16.91
C GLY A 88 -11.85 29.34 16.17
N ALA A 89 -12.62 29.40 15.08
CA ALA A 89 -12.97 30.64 14.40
C ALA A 89 -14.16 31.30 15.12
N CYS A 90 -13.88 32.15 16.10
CA CYS A 90 -14.81 33.21 16.48
C CYS A 90 -14.04 34.50 16.78
N ARG A 91 -13.46 35.09 15.73
CA ARG A 91 -13.05 36.50 15.77
C ARG A 91 -14.31 37.37 15.70
N THR A 92 -14.75 37.85 16.85
CA THR A 92 -15.65 39.01 16.98
C THR A 92 -14.95 40.01 17.87
N THR A 93 -14.77 41.24 17.39
CA THR A 93 -15.27 42.45 18.05
C THR A 93 -15.07 43.64 17.11
N VAL A 94 -16.14 44.43 17.01
CA VAL A 94 -16.32 45.69 16.28
C VAL A 94 -15.52 46.81 16.94
#